data_AF-A0A061QVY0-F1
#
_entry.id   AF-A0A061QVY0-F1
#
_cell.length_a   1.000
_cell.length_b   1.000
_cell.length_c   1.000
_cell.angle_alpha   90.00
_cell.angle_beta   90.00
_cell.angle_gamma   90.00
#
_symmetry.space_group_name_H-M   'P 1'
#
loop_
_entity.id
_entity.type
_entity.pdbx_description
1 polymer ?
#
loop_
_entity_poly.entity_id
_entity_poly.type
_entity_poly.pdbx_seq_one_letter_code
_entity_poly.pdbx_strand_id
1 'polypeptide(L)'
;MLPLGIRQFARAFAKRTRRGLYHGKHPHFGDQISEDGKNRTRRKWNPNVQKKRLYSETLGRMIPFKVTTCALKAIDRAGGLDNYLLYTREDKLGSDVGLVWKQIIKEAQQAKSDGGEVAP
;
A
#
# COMPACT_ATOMS: atom_id res chain seq x y z
N MET A 1 7.24 17.62 2.60
CA MET A 1 6.76 17.29 1.25
C MET A 1 7.70 16.25 0.66
N LEU A 2 7.21 15.22 -0.05
CA LEU A 2 8.11 14.36 -0.83
C LEU A 2 8.62 15.15 -2.05
N PRO A 3 9.91 15.07 -2.40
CA PRO A 3 10.46 15.76 -3.56
C PRO A 3 9.72 15.36 -4.84
N LEU A 4 9.49 16.33 -5.74
CA LEU A 4 8.68 16.16 -6.96
C LEU A 4 9.14 14.99 -7.85
N GLY A 5 10.41 14.56 -7.76
CA GLY A 5 11.00 13.49 -8.56
C GLY A 5 10.38 12.10 -8.36
N ILE A 6 9.98 11.74 -7.14
CA ILE A 6 9.43 10.38 -6.85
C ILE A 6 8.01 10.22 -7.45
N ARG A 7 7.29 11.33 -7.67
CA ARG A 7 5.93 11.32 -8.22
C ARG A 7 5.89 10.98 -9.71
N GLN A 8 6.99 11.16 -10.45
CA GLN A 8 6.99 11.16 -11.90
C GLN A 8 7.41 9.81 -12.50
N PHE A 9 8.44 9.15 -11.94
CA PHE A 9 8.99 7.91 -12.50
C PHE A 9 8.06 6.68 -12.38
N ALA A 10 7.24 6.57 -11.32
CA ALA A 10 6.34 5.42 -11.13
C ALA A 10 4.99 5.53 -11.87
N ARG A 11 4.67 6.69 -12.47
CA ARG A 11 3.33 6.97 -13.02
C ARG A 11 3.07 6.39 -14.40
N ALA A 12 4.08 6.23 -15.24
CA ALA A 12 3.87 5.92 -16.66
C ALA A 12 3.53 4.44 -16.91
N PHE A 13 4.09 3.48 -16.15
CA PHE A 13 3.99 2.05 -16.49
C PHE A 13 3.54 1.10 -15.36
N ALA A 14 3.56 1.53 -14.10
CA ALA A 14 3.20 0.65 -12.99
C ALA A 14 1.67 0.43 -12.91
N LYS A 15 1.23 -0.83 -12.80
CA LYS A 15 -0.18 -1.21 -12.61
C LYS A 15 -0.79 -0.45 -11.43
N ARG A 16 -2.08 -0.10 -11.50
CA ARG A 16 -2.82 0.64 -10.45
C ARG A 16 -2.58 0.09 -9.04
N THR A 17 -2.46 -1.23 -8.91
CA THR A 17 -2.24 -1.94 -7.64
C THR A 17 -0.89 -1.64 -7.01
N ARG A 18 0.15 -1.36 -7.82
CA ARG A 18 1.49 -1.06 -7.31
C ARG A 18 1.61 0.34 -6.70
N ARG A 19 0.76 1.27 -7.15
CA ARG A 19 0.77 2.68 -6.73
C ARG A 19 0.14 2.95 -5.35
N GLY A 20 -0.43 1.93 -4.70
CA GLY A 20 -1.06 2.06 -3.39
C GLY A 20 -1.08 0.72 -2.66
N LEU A 21 -1.70 0.67 -1.48
CA LEU A 21 -1.73 -0.52 -0.64
C LEU A 21 -2.98 -1.36 -0.93
N TYR A 22 -2.79 -2.43 -1.69
CA TYR A 22 -3.88 -3.31 -2.14
C TYR A 22 -3.93 -4.66 -1.41
N HIS A 23 -2.89 -5.02 -0.66
CA HIS A 23 -2.82 -6.27 0.09
C HIS A 23 -3.16 -7.50 -0.77
N GLY A 24 -2.53 -7.59 -1.96
CA GLY A 24 -2.75 -8.66 -2.93
C GLY A 24 -4.07 -8.60 -3.71
N LYS A 25 -4.89 -7.55 -3.54
CA LYS A 25 -6.12 -7.37 -4.32
C LYS A 25 -5.81 -6.81 -5.71
N HIS A 26 -6.33 -7.47 -6.74
CA HIS A 26 -6.22 -7.05 -8.12
C HIS A 26 -7.61 -6.88 -8.76
N PRO A 27 -7.75 -6.06 -9.82
CA PRO A 27 -8.96 -6.05 -10.62
C PRO A 27 -9.21 -7.42 -11.23
N HIS A 28 -10.45 -7.90 -11.14
CA HIS A 28 -10.87 -9.13 -11.78
C HIS A 28 -11.48 -8.82 -13.15
N PHE A 29 -11.25 -9.70 -14.11
CA PHE A 29 -11.78 -9.62 -15.47
C PHE A 29 -12.58 -10.89 -15.75
N GLY A 30 -13.67 -10.75 -16.49
CA GLY A 30 -14.55 -11.86 -16.85
C GLY A 30 -15.76 -11.37 -17.61
N ASP A 31 -16.81 -12.16 -17.62
CA ASP A 31 -18.03 -11.86 -18.38
C ASP A 31 -19.20 -11.62 -17.43
N GLN A 32 -20.02 -10.63 -17.78
CA GLN A 32 -21.39 -10.54 -17.30
C GLN A 32 -22.23 -11.44 -18.21
N ILE A 33 -22.85 -12.45 -17.61
CA ILE A 33 -23.70 -13.42 -18.29
C ILE A 33 -25.16 -12.93 -18.12
N SER A 34 -25.94 -12.93 -19.21
CA SER A 34 -27.38 -12.65 -19.14
C SER A 34 -28.09 -13.70 -18.29
N GLU A 35 -29.26 -13.37 -17.76
CA GLU A 35 -30.08 -14.32 -16.99
C GLU A 35 -30.37 -15.61 -17.77
N ASP A 36 -30.66 -15.49 -19.07
CA ASP A 36 -30.87 -16.63 -19.98
C ASP A 36 -29.58 -17.39 -20.36
N GLY A 37 -28.42 -16.97 -19.88
CA GLY A 37 -27.12 -17.63 -20.13
C GLY A 37 -26.52 -17.47 -21.54
N LYS A 38 -27.29 -16.98 -22.51
CA LYS A 38 -26.89 -16.90 -23.93
C LYS A 38 -25.94 -15.75 -24.24
N ASN A 39 -26.12 -14.59 -23.62
CA ASN A 39 -25.32 -13.40 -23.91
C ASN A 39 -24.21 -13.23 -22.88
N ARG A 40 -22.98 -12.99 -23.36
CA ARG A 40 -21.79 -12.75 -22.53
C ARG A 40 -21.17 -11.42 -22.90
N THR A 41 -21.07 -10.50 -21.94
CA THR A 41 -20.46 -9.18 -22.14
C THR A 41 -19.24 -9.04 -21.25
N ARG A 42 -18.09 -8.68 -21.82
CA ARG A 42 -16.84 -8.47 -21.06
C ARG A 42 -17.03 -7.39 -20.00
N ARG A 43 -16.73 -7.70 -18.74
CA ARG A 43 -16.81 -6.80 -17.59
C ARG A 43 -15.53 -6.83 -16.75
N LYS A 44 -15.28 -5.72 -16.06
CA LYS A 44 -14.20 -5.55 -15.08
C LYS A 44 -14.77 -5.26 -13.70
N TRP A 45 -14.30 -5.99 -12.69
CA TRP A 45 -14.61 -5.71 -11.28
C TRP A 45 -13.38 -5.09 -10.61
N ASN A 46 -13.56 -3.89 -10.09
CA ASN A 46 -12.50 -3.17 -9.37
C ASN A 46 -12.64 -3.41 -7.86
N PRO A 47 -11.52 -3.56 -7.12
CA PRO A 47 -11.57 -3.55 -5.68
C PRO A 47 -12.00 -2.17 -5.15
N ASN A 48 -12.61 -2.14 -3.96
CA ASN A 48 -12.97 -0.90 -3.29
C ASN A 48 -11.70 -0.20 -2.77
N VAL A 49 -11.35 0.94 -3.38
CA VAL A 49 -10.13 1.71 -3.08
C VAL A 49 -10.52 3.09 -2.56
N GLN A 50 -9.99 3.43 -1.39
CA GLN A 50 -10.26 4.67 -0.67
C GLN A 50 -8.97 5.49 -0.53
N LYS A 51 -9.08 6.82 -0.60
CA LYS A 51 -7.96 7.72 -0.30
C LYS A 51 -8.03 8.09 1.18
N LYS A 52 -7.08 7.60 1.99
CA LYS A 52 -7.05 7.84 3.43
C LYS A 52 -5.66 8.31 3.86
N ARG A 53 -5.62 9.07 4.96
CA ARG A 53 -4.39 9.46 5.63
C ARG A 53 -4.17 8.48 6.77
N LEU A 54 -3.01 7.85 6.83
CA LEU A 54 -2.64 6.89 7.87
C LEU A 54 -1.50 7.49 8.69
N TYR A 55 -1.57 7.33 10.00
CA TYR A 55 -0.54 7.81 10.91
C TYR A 55 0.62 6.80 10.94
N SER A 56 1.85 7.32 10.90
CA SER A 56 3.08 6.57 11.12
C SER A 56 3.69 7.04 12.42
N GLU A 57 3.87 6.13 13.38
CA GLU A 57 4.42 6.40 14.70
C GLU A 57 5.92 6.67 14.62
N THR A 58 6.62 5.91 13.78
CA THR A 58 8.06 6.05 13.57
C THR A 58 8.41 7.44 13.05
N LEU A 59 7.61 7.97 12.12
CA LEU A 59 7.82 9.26 11.48
C LEU A 59 7.04 10.43 12.12
N GLY A 60 6.16 10.16 13.10
CA GLY A 60 5.35 11.17 13.77
C GLY A 60 4.42 11.98 12.86
N ARG A 61 3.98 11.43 11.72
CA ARG A 61 3.17 12.18 10.73
C ARG A 61 2.12 11.34 10.01
N MET A 62 1.09 12.03 9.52
CA MET A 62 0.05 11.45 8.66
C MET A 62 0.48 11.40 7.19
N ILE A 63 0.42 10.22 6.59
CA ILE A 63 0.80 9.98 5.19
C ILE A 63 -0.44 9.61 4.36
N PRO A 64 -0.70 10.28 3.22
CA PRO A 64 -1.83 9.95 2.36
C PRO A 64 -1.54 8.72 1.48
N PHE A 65 -2.40 7.71 1.55
CA PHE A 65 -2.36 6.51 0.71
C PHE A 65 -3.67 6.29 -0.06
N LYS A 66 -3.57 5.58 -1.19
CA LYS A 66 -4.69 4.85 -1.77
C LYS A 66 -4.66 3.44 -1.19
N VAL A 67 -5.71 3.07 -0.49
CA VAL A 67 -5.80 1.84 0.31
C VAL A 67 -7.08 1.11 -0.05
N THR A 68 -7.01 -0.22 -0.17
CA THR A 68 -8.22 -1.04 -0.23
C THR A 68 -8.81 -1.24 1.16
N THR A 69 -10.11 -1.53 1.26
CA THR A 69 -10.74 -1.86 2.55
C THR A 69 -10.13 -3.12 3.18
N CYS A 70 -9.68 -4.07 2.37
CA CYS A 70 -8.95 -5.24 2.85
C CYS A 70 -7.58 -4.88 3.45
N ALA A 71 -6.85 -3.95 2.82
CA ALA A 71 -5.58 -3.46 3.34
C ALA A 71 -5.80 -2.68 4.65
N LEU A 72 -6.85 -1.86 4.76
CA LEU A 72 -7.19 -1.17 6.01
C LEU A 72 -7.40 -2.16 7.16
N LYS A 73 -8.22 -3.19 6.95
CA LYS A 73 -8.42 -4.26 7.95
C LYS A 73 -7.12 -4.97 8.33
N ALA A 74 -6.21 -5.15 7.38
CA ALA A 74 -4.91 -5.78 7.64
C ALA A 74 -3.97 -4.85 8.44
N ILE A 75 -4.03 -3.54 8.19
CA ILE A 75 -3.30 -2.52 8.95
C ILE A 75 -3.79 -2.50 10.40
N ASP A 76 -5.10 -2.51 10.59
CA ASP A 76 -5.71 -2.54 11.94
C ASP A 76 -5.31 -3.82 12.68
N ARG A 77 -5.33 -4.97 12.00
CA ARG A 77 -4.88 -6.25 12.57
C ARG A 77 -3.39 -6.28 12.92
N ALA A 78 -2.56 -5.59 12.16
CA ALA A 78 -1.13 -5.45 12.45
C ALA A 78 -0.84 -4.45 13.57
N GLY A 79 -1.86 -3.73 14.05
CA GLY A 79 -1.70 -2.71 15.09
C GLY A 79 -1.06 -1.41 14.58
N GLY A 80 -1.21 -1.09 13.30
CA GLY A 80 -0.73 0.18 12.75
C GLY A 80 -0.08 0.06 11.37
N LEU A 81 0.17 1.22 10.76
CA LEU A 81 0.78 1.30 9.42
C LEU A 81 2.21 0.76 9.40
N ASP A 82 2.99 1.10 10.42
CA ASP A 82 4.43 0.79 10.44
C ASP A 82 4.64 -0.72 10.60
N ASN A 83 3.93 -1.35 11.55
CA ASN A 83 3.91 -2.80 11.72
C ASN A 83 3.44 -3.50 10.45
N TYR A 84 2.39 -2.99 9.80
CA TYR A 84 1.92 -3.54 8.54
C TYR A 84 3.01 -3.53 7.47
N LEU A 85 3.75 -2.43 7.30
CA LEU A 85 4.79 -2.33 6.28
C LEU A 85 6.02 -3.19 6.59
N LEU A 86 6.38 -3.33 7.87
CA LEU A 86 7.53 -4.11 8.30
C LEU A 86 7.28 -5.62 8.19
N TYR A 87 6.15 -6.10 8.71
CA TYR A 87 5.88 -7.54 8.86
C TYR A 87 5.13 -8.15 7.67
N THR A 88 4.48 -7.35 6.82
CA THR A 88 3.82 -7.90 5.64
C THR A 88 4.85 -8.35 4.60
N ARG A 89 4.71 -9.59 4.13
CA ARG A 89 5.50 -10.14 3.02
C ARG A 89 5.39 -9.26 1.77
N GLU A 90 6.49 -9.10 1.06
CA GLU A 90 6.59 -8.18 -0.10
C GLU A 90 5.66 -8.60 -1.24
N ASP A 91 5.51 -9.92 -1.46
CA ASP A 91 4.55 -10.50 -2.41
C ASP A 91 3.12 -10.01 -2.14
N LYS A 92 2.74 -9.98 -0.86
CA LYS A 92 1.38 -9.62 -0.42
C LYS A 92 1.18 -8.11 -0.39
N LEU A 93 2.25 -7.36 -0.10
CA LEU A 93 2.25 -5.91 -0.16
C LEU A 93 2.06 -5.44 -1.61
N GLY A 94 2.79 -6.04 -2.56
CA GLY A 94 2.62 -5.89 -4.01
C GLY A 94 2.65 -4.43 -4.49
N SER A 95 3.31 -3.55 -3.74
CA SER A 95 3.27 -2.09 -3.92
C SER A 95 4.65 -1.47 -3.89
N ASP A 96 5.04 -0.83 -4.99
CA ASP A 96 6.27 -0.06 -5.11
C ASP A 96 6.31 1.07 -4.07
N VAL A 97 5.17 1.73 -3.87
CA VAL A 97 5.03 2.78 -2.85
C VAL A 97 5.19 2.19 -1.45
N GLY A 98 4.57 1.03 -1.18
CA GLY A 98 4.72 0.34 0.10
C GLY A 98 6.17 -0.04 0.39
N LEU A 99 6.92 -0.52 -0.61
CA LEU A 99 8.33 -0.89 -0.46
C LEU A 99 9.22 0.32 -0.14
N VAL A 100 9.02 1.44 -0.83
CA VAL A 100 9.75 2.69 -0.54
C VAL A 100 9.49 3.14 0.90
N TRP A 101 8.23 3.13 1.35
CA TRP A 101 7.92 3.51 2.72
C TRP A 101 8.46 2.53 3.76
N LYS A 102 8.50 1.23 3.43
CA LYS A 102 9.13 0.21 4.28
C LYS A 102 10.62 0.49 4.47
N GLN A 103 11.34 0.88 3.41
CA GLN A 103 12.76 1.27 3.51
C GLN A 103 12.94 2.50 4.39
N ILE A 104 12.17 3.57 4.15
CA ILE A 104 12.22 4.80 4.95
C ILE A 104 11.96 4.52 6.44
N ILE A 105 11.00 3.66 6.76
CA ILE A 105 10.69 3.30 8.16
C ILE A 105 11.83 2.50 8.78
N LYS A 106 12.43 1.56 8.05
CA LYS A 106 13.60 0.80 8.54
C LYS A 106 14.79 1.71 8.83
N GLU A 107 15.11 2.62 7.92
CA GLU A 107 16.17 3.62 8.11
C GLU A 107 15.87 4.52 9.32
N ALA A 108 14.63 4.96 9.47
CA ALA A 108 14.21 5.77 10.62
C ALA A 108 14.25 4.98 11.95
N GLN A 109 14.05 3.67 11.93
CA GLN A 109 14.22 2.82 13.12
C GLN A 109 15.70 2.64 13.47
N GLN A 110 16.57 2.43 12.48
CA GLN A 110 18.02 2.33 12.67
C GLN A 110 18.60 3.64 13.22
N ALA A 111 18.21 4.79 12.66
CA ALA A 111 18.64 6.09 13.19
C ALA A 111 18.20 6.32 14.65
N LYS A 112 17.06 5.75 15.07
CA LYS A 112 16.62 5.79 16.47
C LYS A 112 17.39 4.85 17.38
N SER A 113 17.81 3.67 16.89
CA SER A 113 18.68 2.77 17.67
C SER A 113 20.08 3.36 17.83
N ASP A 114 20.63 3.93 16.76
CA ASP A 114 22.01 4.45 16.73
C ASP A 114 22.16 5.76 17.52
N GLY A 115 21.08 6.57 17.60
CA GLY A 115 21.02 7.76 18.44
C GLY A 115 20.69 7.48 19.92
N GLY A 116 20.52 6.20 20.30
CA GLY A 116 20.11 5.77 21.63
C GLY A 116 21.23 5.32 22.57
N GLU A 117 22.47 5.16 22.09
CA GLU A 117 23.52 4.59 22.93
C GLU A 117 24.92 5.12 22.56
N VAL A 118 25.26 6.29 23.11
CA VAL A 118 26.62 6.58 23.61
C VAL A 118 26.52 7.43 24.88
N ALA A 119 27.06 6.86 25.97
CA ALA A 119 27.52 7.43 27.25
C ALA A 119 26.57 7.38 28.47
N PRO A 120 27.15 7.17 29.69
CA PRO A 120 28.58 6.97 30.01
C PRO A 120 29.08 5.53 29.86
#